data_AF-A0A3E4W7E6-F1
#
_entry.id   AF-A0A3E4W7E6-F1
#
_cell.length_a   1.000
_cell.length_b   1.000
_cell.length_c   1.000
_cell.angle_alpha   90.00
_cell.angle_beta   90.00
_cell.angle_gamma   90.00
#
_symmetry.space_group_name_H-M   'P 1'
#
loop_
_entity.id
_entity.type
_entity.pdbx_description
1 polymer ?
#
loop_
_entity_poly.entity_id
_entity_poly.type
_entity_poly.pdbx_seq_one_letter_code
_entity_poly.pdbx_strand_id
1 'polypeptide(L)'
;MENYRFHLEKYHRGSKTACPECKRKACFTRYVDESGDITFPSHVGKCDHENSCGYHYTPKDFFREHPDESESFRQEWKPQAVTPKKPVSPPSFMDSAVMQRSLSHYDINPLCTFLSDTIGRSNAERLFKLYQVGTSKKWNGSAVFWQVDSNGQVHAGKIMGYDTKTGHRLKVPHPHICWVHTELRLPDFNLCQCFFGEHLLVRYPDKTVFIVESEKTALIAAHFMPDGLWLATGGKNGCFNEKAVCVLAHRDVVLMPDLGATEQWRQKASLLANVCRSVSVSTVLEDMATDEQRSQGLDIADFLLMEDTPQMILQRMIDRNPVLQTLIDELGLELIE
;
A
#
# COMPACT_ATOMS: atom_id res chain seq x y z
N MET A 1 -6.15 12.23 -16.15
CA MET A 1 -5.60 13.11 -15.11
C MET A 1 -5.57 14.50 -15.69
N GLU A 2 -6.20 15.45 -15.01
CA GLU A 2 -6.21 16.86 -15.40
C GLU A 2 -4.76 17.38 -15.39
N ASN A 3 -4.27 17.91 -16.52
CA ASN A 3 -2.96 18.57 -16.56
C ASN A 3 -3.10 19.92 -15.86
N TYR A 4 -2.98 19.89 -14.53
CA TYR A 4 -2.84 21.11 -13.76
C TYR A 4 -1.49 21.73 -14.08
N ARG A 5 -1.52 23.00 -14.52
CA ARG A 5 -0.34 23.84 -14.78
C ARG A 5 0.72 23.70 -13.68
N PHE A 6 0.28 23.67 -12.42
CA PHE A 6 1.13 23.41 -11.27
C PHE A 6 0.99 21.95 -10.84
N HIS A 7 2.09 21.21 -10.91
CA HIS A 7 2.13 19.80 -10.54
C HIS A 7 3.39 19.49 -9.72
N LEU A 8 3.38 18.37 -9.00
CA LEU A 8 4.59 17.93 -8.28
C LEU A 8 5.65 17.46 -9.28
N GLU A 9 6.90 17.83 -9.01
CA GLU A 9 8.07 17.47 -9.81
C GLU A 9 8.09 15.96 -10.09
N LYS A 10 8.19 15.58 -11.37
CA LYS A 10 8.25 14.18 -11.77
C LYS A 10 9.50 13.52 -11.16
N TYR A 11 9.30 12.31 -10.63
CA TYR A 11 10.37 11.59 -9.94
C TYR A 11 11.54 11.30 -10.88
N HIS A 12 12.73 11.71 -10.46
CA HIS A 12 14.01 11.30 -11.03
C HIS A 12 15.06 11.20 -9.91
N ARG A 13 16.18 10.53 -10.18
CA ARG A 13 17.21 10.32 -9.16
C ARG A 13 17.77 11.68 -8.70
N GLY A 14 17.53 12.03 -7.44
CA GLY A 14 17.93 13.34 -6.86
C GLY A 14 16.82 14.40 -6.84
N SER A 15 15.64 14.12 -7.38
CA SER A 15 14.52 15.09 -7.40
C SER A 15 13.95 15.40 -6.02
N LYS A 16 14.14 14.49 -5.05
CA LYS A 16 13.64 14.66 -3.68
C LYS A 16 14.66 15.34 -2.79
N THR A 17 14.24 16.38 -2.10
CA THR A 17 15.07 17.16 -1.18
C THR A 17 14.70 16.89 0.28
N ALA A 18 15.33 17.63 1.20
CA ALA A 18 14.99 17.56 2.61
C ALA A 18 13.69 18.31 2.90
N CYS A 19 12.79 17.70 3.68
CA CYS A 19 11.54 18.34 4.06
C CYS A 19 11.81 19.58 4.94
N PRO A 20 11.17 20.73 4.67
CA PRO A 20 11.35 21.93 5.49
C PRO A 20 10.84 21.74 6.93
N GLU A 21 9.85 20.86 7.15
CA GLU A 21 9.27 20.60 8.46
C GLU A 21 10.08 19.55 9.24
N CYS A 22 10.07 18.29 8.80
CA CYS A 22 10.69 17.19 9.55
C CYS A 22 12.21 17.05 9.32
N LYS A 23 12.81 17.87 8.45
CA LYS A 23 14.24 17.89 8.10
C LYS A 23 14.84 16.57 7.56
N ARG A 24 14.01 15.53 7.38
CA ARG A 24 14.44 14.24 6.80
C ARG A 24 14.85 14.44 5.34
N LYS A 25 15.95 13.81 4.94
CA LYS A 25 16.50 13.89 3.58
C LYS A 25 15.66 13.05 2.60
N ALA A 26 15.65 13.48 1.33
CA ALA A 26 15.07 12.75 0.20
C ALA A 26 13.60 12.32 0.37
N CYS A 27 12.79 13.13 1.05
CA CYS A 27 11.38 12.84 1.30
C CYS A 27 10.43 13.98 0.87
N PHE A 28 10.96 15.04 0.25
CA PHE A 28 10.18 16.21 -0.14
C PHE A 28 10.17 16.39 -1.66
N THR A 29 8.98 16.56 -2.23
CA THR A 29 8.77 16.78 -3.67
C THR A 29 8.21 18.19 -3.87
N ARG A 30 8.86 18.99 -4.72
CA ARG A 30 8.48 20.40 -4.98
C ARG A 30 7.37 20.50 -6.02
N TYR A 31 6.60 21.57 -5.97
CA TYR A 31 5.73 21.95 -7.08
C TYR A 31 6.53 22.65 -8.19
N VAL A 32 6.17 22.36 -9.43
CA VAL A 32 6.73 22.97 -10.64
C VAL A 32 5.60 23.50 -11.51
N ASP A 33 5.86 24.63 -12.18
CA ASP A 33 4.98 25.18 -13.22
C ASP A 33 5.38 24.61 -14.58
N GLU A 34 4.45 23.95 -15.27
CA GLU A 34 4.68 23.43 -16.63
C GLU A 34 4.93 24.56 -17.64
N SER A 35 4.40 25.76 -17.39
CA SER A 35 4.55 26.92 -18.28
C SER A 35 5.90 27.62 -18.10
N GLY A 36 6.57 27.40 -16.96
CA GLY A 36 7.86 28.01 -16.63
C GLY A 36 7.80 29.48 -16.22
N ASP A 37 6.61 30.08 -16.13
CA ASP A 37 6.46 31.50 -15.78
C ASP A 37 6.72 31.76 -14.30
N ILE A 38 6.51 30.76 -13.44
CA ILE A 38 6.64 30.88 -11.98
C ILE A 38 7.63 29.85 -11.46
N THR A 39 8.69 30.33 -10.80
CA THR A 39 9.61 29.48 -10.04
C THR A 39 9.21 29.48 -8.58
N PHE A 40 8.54 28.41 -8.14
CA PHE A 40 8.15 28.30 -6.74
C PHE A 40 9.38 28.19 -5.81
N PRO A 41 9.31 28.81 -4.62
CA PRO A 41 10.32 28.61 -3.59
C PRO A 41 10.51 27.14 -3.20
N SER A 42 11.70 26.82 -2.66
CA SER A 42 12.10 25.45 -2.31
C SER A 42 11.25 24.78 -1.23
N HIS A 43 10.39 25.52 -0.53
CA HIS A 43 9.47 25.01 0.49
C HIS A 43 8.06 24.72 -0.04
N VAL A 44 7.71 25.10 -1.28
CA VAL A 44 6.42 24.79 -1.89
C VAL A 44 6.43 23.36 -2.44
N GLY A 45 5.69 22.46 -1.79
CA GLY A 45 5.77 21.04 -2.07
C GLY A 45 5.09 20.17 -1.03
N LYS A 46 5.33 18.87 -1.13
CA LYS A 46 4.71 17.84 -0.30
C LYS A 46 5.76 16.88 0.24
N CYS A 47 5.64 16.56 1.53
CA CYS A 47 6.41 15.53 2.20
C CYS A 47 5.77 14.14 1.98
N ASP A 48 6.60 13.13 1.72
CA ASP A 48 6.17 11.74 1.55
C ASP A 48 5.63 11.14 2.87
N HIS A 49 6.06 11.69 4.02
CA HIS A 49 5.65 11.24 5.34
C HIS A 49 4.31 11.86 5.77
N GLU A 50 3.24 11.59 5.04
CA GLU A 50 1.93 12.21 5.26
C GLU A 50 1.40 12.01 6.69
N ASN A 51 1.55 10.81 7.27
CA ASN A 51 0.99 10.53 8.60
C ASN A 51 1.86 11.07 9.75
N SER A 52 3.20 11.01 9.60
CA SER A 52 4.11 11.41 10.69
C SER A 52 4.59 12.86 10.60
N CYS A 53 4.48 13.48 9.43
CA CYS A 53 4.91 14.86 9.19
C CYS A 53 3.78 15.72 8.61
N GLY A 54 3.00 15.20 7.66
CA GLY A 54 1.83 15.90 7.11
C GLY A 54 2.13 17.15 6.29
N TYR A 55 3.39 17.55 6.13
CA TYR A 55 3.73 18.81 5.45
C TYR A 55 3.31 18.81 3.98
N HIS A 56 2.41 19.71 3.63
CA HIS A 56 1.95 19.96 2.26
C HIS A 56 1.63 21.44 2.11
N TYR A 57 2.51 22.17 1.43
CA TYR A 57 2.33 23.58 1.12
C TYR A 57 2.08 23.72 -0.38
N THR A 58 0.84 24.08 -0.75
CA THR A 58 0.38 24.06 -2.14
C THR A 58 0.65 25.38 -2.85
N PRO A 59 0.66 25.42 -4.19
CA PRO A 59 0.66 26.67 -4.95
C PRO A 59 -0.49 27.60 -4.54
N LYS A 60 -1.65 27.04 -4.16
CA LYS A 60 -2.80 27.83 -3.69
C LYS A 60 -2.50 28.54 -2.36
N ASP A 61 -1.76 27.90 -1.46
CA ASP A 61 -1.34 28.51 -0.20
C ASP A 61 -0.31 29.61 -0.45
N PHE A 62 0.66 29.35 -1.34
CA PHE A 62 1.66 30.34 -1.77
C PHE A 62 1.02 31.61 -2.34
N PHE A 63 0.09 31.50 -3.31
CA PHE A 63 -0.56 32.68 -3.90
C PHE A 63 -1.52 33.40 -2.95
N ARG A 64 -2.02 32.73 -1.91
CA ARG A 64 -2.82 33.37 -0.86
C ARG A 64 -1.95 34.28 0.01
N GLU A 65 -0.70 33.91 0.22
CA GLU A 65 0.27 34.60 1.09
C GLU A 65 1.13 35.63 0.33
N HIS A 66 1.15 35.57 -1.01
CA HIS A 66 1.83 36.53 -1.90
C HIS A 66 0.87 37.13 -2.94
N PRO A 67 0.01 38.09 -2.55
CA PRO A 67 -1.03 38.66 -3.42
C PRO A 67 -0.46 39.48 -4.59
N ASP A 68 0.71 40.09 -4.44
CA ASP A 68 1.34 40.93 -5.46
C ASP A 68 1.86 40.10 -6.66
N GLU A 69 2.21 38.83 -6.44
CA GLU A 69 2.50 37.85 -7.51
C GLU A 69 1.20 37.27 -8.12
N SER A 70 0.03 37.59 -7.54
CA SER A 70 -1.29 37.17 -8.02
C SER A 70 -1.98 38.18 -8.94
N GLU A 71 -1.58 39.46 -8.92
CA GLU A 71 -2.21 40.50 -9.75
C GLU A 71 -1.84 40.39 -11.24
N SER A 72 -0.60 39.99 -11.56
CA SER A 72 -0.20 39.59 -12.92
C SER A 72 -0.97 38.37 -13.43
N PHE A 73 -1.43 37.51 -12.51
CA PHE A 73 -2.11 36.25 -12.79
C PHE A 73 -3.63 36.39 -13.02
N ARG A 74 -4.29 37.39 -12.40
CA ARG A 74 -5.74 37.62 -12.58
C ARG A 74 -6.11 38.15 -13.96
N GLN A 75 -5.21 38.84 -14.67
CA GLN A 75 -5.51 39.41 -15.99
C GLN A 75 -5.42 38.39 -17.15
N GLU A 76 -4.77 37.23 -16.95
CA GLU A 76 -4.63 36.20 -17.98
C GLU A 76 -5.50 34.95 -17.79
N TRP A 77 -6.24 34.83 -16.67
CA TRP A 77 -7.20 33.75 -16.44
C TRP A 77 -8.48 33.95 -17.28
N LYS A 78 -8.37 33.71 -18.59
CA LYS A 78 -9.49 33.21 -19.38
C LYS A 78 -9.52 31.69 -19.22
N PRO A 79 -10.67 31.05 -18.93
CA PRO A 79 -10.75 29.60 -19.00
C PRO A 79 -10.36 29.18 -20.41
N GLN A 80 -9.15 28.63 -20.58
CA GLN A 80 -8.72 28.10 -21.86
C GLN A 80 -9.67 26.95 -22.21
N ALA A 81 -10.25 27.01 -23.41
CA ALA A 81 -11.00 25.91 -23.98
C ALA A 81 -10.16 24.64 -23.88
N VAL A 82 -10.79 23.58 -23.37
CA VAL A 82 -10.20 22.25 -23.15
C VAL A 82 -9.40 21.85 -24.39
N THR A 83 -8.07 21.90 -24.30
CA THR A 83 -7.21 21.41 -25.36
C THR A 83 -7.50 19.92 -25.57
N PRO A 84 -7.56 19.43 -26.83
CA PRO A 84 -7.81 18.02 -27.08
C PRO A 84 -6.74 17.20 -26.35
N LYS A 85 -7.20 16.29 -25.48
CA LYS A 85 -6.35 15.38 -24.70
C LYS A 85 -5.29 14.78 -25.63
N LYS A 86 -3.99 14.95 -25.34
CA LYS A 86 -2.97 14.07 -25.91
C LYS A 86 -3.45 12.62 -25.65
N PRO A 87 -3.44 11.73 -26.65
CA PRO A 87 -3.88 10.35 -26.43
C PRO A 87 -3.06 9.77 -25.28
N VAL A 88 -3.75 9.31 -24.24
CA VAL A 88 -3.11 8.61 -23.12
C VAL A 88 -2.41 7.41 -23.74
N SER A 89 -1.09 7.32 -23.59
CA SER A 89 -0.33 6.17 -24.07
C SER A 89 -0.95 4.89 -23.49
N PRO A 90 -1.04 3.81 -24.27
CA PRO A 90 -1.57 2.55 -23.75
C PRO A 90 -0.68 2.03 -22.61
N PRO A 91 -1.24 1.30 -21.63
CA PRO A 91 -0.44 0.63 -20.61
C PRO A 91 0.66 -0.25 -21.21
N SER A 92 1.83 -0.24 -20.59
CA SER A 92 2.89 -1.20 -20.91
C SER A 92 2.69 -2.48 -20.11
N PHE A 93 2.99 -3.61 -20.73
CA PHE A 93 2.97 -4.92 -20.08
C PHE A 93 4.36 -5.54 -20.16
N MET A 94 4.71 -6.32 -19.14
CA MET A 94 5.93 -7.11 -19.14
C MET A 94 5.66 -8.49 -19.73
N ASP A 95 6.70 -9.07 -20.32
CA ASP A 95 6.69 -10.46 -20.75
C ASP A 95 6.49 -11.38 -19.53
N SER A 96 5.45 -12.22 -19.60
CA SER A 96 5.11 -13.17 -18.56
C SER A 96 6.24 -14.17 -18.30
N ALA A 97 7.10 -14.45 -19.28
CA ALA A 97 8.28 -15.29 -19.09
C ALA A 97 9.25 -14.72 -18.05
N VAL A 98 9.34 -13.38 -17.91
CA VAL A 98 10.16 -12.75 -16.86
C VAL A 98 9.61 -13.09 -15.48
N MET A 99 8.30 -12.98 -15.31
CA MET A 99 7.61 -13.36 -14.08
C MET A 99 7.80 -14.85 -13.80
N GLN A 100 7.51 -15.72 -14.76
CA GLN A 100 7.59 -17.18 -14.58
C GLN A 100 9.00 -17.63 -14.15
N ARG A 101 10.06 -17.07 -14.73
CA ARG A 101 11.44 -17.37 -14.30
C ARG A 101 11.71 -16.98 -12.84
N SER A 102 11.06 -15.94 -12.34
CA SER A 102 11.21 -15.50 -10.95
C SER A 102 10.45 -16.36 -9.94
N LEU A 103 9.46 -17.18 -10.37
CA LEU A 103 8.65 -18.03 -9.48
C LEU A 103 9.42 -19.29 -9.04
N SER A 104 10.62 -19.09 -8.49
CA SER A 104 11.57 -20.14 -8.11
C SER A 104 12.54 -19.64 -7.04
N HIS A 105 13.44 -20.52 -6.60
CA HIS A 105 14.53 -20.20 -5.65
C HIS A 105 14.00 -19.57 -4.35
N TYR A 106 12.93 -20.13 -3.78
CA TYR A 106 12.31 -19.61 -2.57
C TYR A 106 13.18 -19.81 -1.32
N ASP A 107 14.16 -20.71 -1.39
CA ASP A 107 15.16 -20.97 -0.35
C ASP A 107 16.05 -19.76 -0.04
N ILE A 108 16.31 -18.90 -1.02
CA ILE A 108 17.08 -17.66 -0.82
C ILE A 108 16.18 -16.46 -0.51
N ASN A 109 14.86 -16.59 -0.54
CA ASN A 109 13.95 -15.45 -0.44
C ASN A 109 13.66 -15.13 1.03
N PRO A 110 14.13 -13.99 1.60
CA PRO A 110 13.98 -13.71 3.02
C PRO A 110 12.54 -13.72 3.51
N LEU A 111 11.60 -13.24 2.68
CA LEU A 111 10.18 -13.25 3.04
C LEU A 111 9.61 -14.67 3.02
N CYS A 112 10.01 -15.50 2.06
CA CYS A 112 9.56 -16.89 2.02
C CYS A 112 10.14 -17.69 3.18
N THR A 113 11.40 -17.44 3.56
CA THR A 113 12.04 -18.06 4.73
C THR A 113 11.34 -17.66 6.01
N PHE A 114 11.12 -16.36 6.23
CA PHE A 114 10.32 -15.87 7.37
C PHE A 114 8.97 -16.57 7.46
N LEU A 115 8.19 -16.59 6.37
CA LEU A 115 6.89 -17.25 6.36
C LEU A 115 6.98 -18.77 6.50
N SER A 116 8.07 -19.39 6.04
CA SER A 116 8.29 -20.83 6.25
C SER A 116 8.49 -21.16 7.72
N ASP A 117 9.17 -20.27 8.46
CA ASP A 117 9.37 -20.42 9.89
C ASP A 117 8.08 -20.12 10.67
N THR A 118 7.25 -19.19 10.20
CA THR A 118 6.02 -18.81 10.91
C THR A 118 4.83 -19.73 10.64
N ILE A 119 4.57 -20.10 9.38
CA ILE A 119 3.37 -20.84 8.96
C ILE A 119 3.69 -22.19 8.31
N GLY A 120 4.96 -22.58 8.30
CA GLY A 120 5.45 -23.81 7.70
C GLY A 120 5.79 -23.69 6.21
N ARG A 121 6.91 -24.31 5.80
CA ARG A 121 7.43 -24.25 4.43
C ARG A 121 6.39 -24.57 3.35
N SER A 122 5.63 -25.66 3.52
CA SER A 122 4.62 -26.07 2.53
C SER A 122 3.54 -25.01 2.33
N ASN A 123 3.13 -24.31 3.38
CA ASN A 123 2.12 -23.25 3.30
C ASN A 123 2.70 -21.98 2.66
N ALA A 124 3.91 -21.59 3.06
CA ALA A 124 4.60 -20.44 2.48
C ALA A 124 4.79 -20.61 0.97
N GLU A 125 5.35 -21.73 0.53
CA GLU A 125 5.52 -22.00 -0.90
C GLU A 125 4.19 -22.09 -1.66
N ARG A 126 3.15 -22.68 -1.05
CA ARG A 126 1.81 -22.72 -1.64
C ARG A 126 1.27 -21.31 -1.87
N LEU A 127 1.42 -20.41 -0.90
CA LEU A 127 0.97 -19.02 -1.02
C LEU A 127 1.79 -18.26 -2.06
N PHE A 128 3.11 -18.43 -2.08
CA PHE A 128 3.98 -17.83 -3.10
C PHE A 128 3.57 -18.25 -4.51
N LYS A 129 3.29 -19.54 -4.72
CA LYS A 129 2.81 -20.06 -6.00
C LYS A 129 1.42 -19.53 -6.35
N LEU A 130 0.49 -19.52 -5.39
CA LEU A 130 -0.89 -19.06 -5.59
C LEU A 130 -0.94 -17.57 -5.99
N TYR A 131 -0.23 -16.74 -5.26
CA TYR A 131 -0.16 -15.29 -5.47
C TYR A 131 0.91 -14.88 -6.48
N GLN A 132 1.61 -15.83 -7.09
CA GLN A 132 2.67 -15.61 -8.06
C GLN A 132 3.76 -14.66 -7.54
N VAL A 133 4.21 -14.87 -6.30
CA VAL A 133 5.33 -14.13 -5.71
C VAL A 133 6.64 -14.71 -6.23
N GLY A 134 7.47 -13.86 -6.80
CA GLY A 134 8.77 -14.21 -7.34
C GLY A 134 9.93 -13.93 -6.38
N THR A 135 11.11 -14.37 -6.80
CA THR A 135 12.39 -14.10 -6.15
C THR A 135 13.32 -13.38 -7.13
N SER A 136 13.94 -12.31 -6.66
CA SER A 136 15.01 -11.59 -7.35
C SER A 136 16.33 -11.80 -6.63
N LYS A 137 17.42 -11.98 -7.38
CA LYS A 137 18.78 -12.01 -6.81
C LYS A 137 19.18 -10.67 -6.15
N LYS A 138 18.44 -9.59 -6.44
CA LYS A 138 18.66 -8.28 -5.85
C LYS A 138 18.53 -8.35 -4.33
N TRP A 139 19.43 -7.66 -3.62
CA TRP A 139 19.48 -7.62 -2.16
C TRP A 139 19.40 -9.01 -1.51
N ASN A 140 20.14 -9.97 -2.07
CA ASN A 140 20.27 -11.33 -1.57
C ASN A 140 18.94 -12.11 -1.46
N GLY A 141 18.04 -11.96 -2.46
CA GLY A 141 16.83 -12.79 -2.56
C GLY A 141 15.50 -12.05 -2.41
N SER A 142 15.43 -10.76 -2.74
CA SER A 142 14.22 -9.96 -2.56
C SER A 142 12.95 -10.58 -3.17
N ALA A 143 11.83 -10.40 -2.49
CA ALA A 143 10.53 -10.78 -3.01
C ALA A 143 10.13 -9.88 -4.19
N VAL A 144 9.47 -10.47 -5.18
CA VAL A 144 8.88 -9.74 -6.31
C VAL A 144 7.38 -9.95 -6.29
N PHE A 145 6.64 -8.88 -6.00
CA PHE A 145 5.18 -8.90 -6.05
C PHE A 145 4.73 -8.48 -7.44
N TRP A 146 4.25 -9.44 -8.22
CA TRP A 146 3.78 -9.19 -9.58
C TRP A 146 2.32 -8.71 -9.56
N GLN A 147 2.05 -7.69 -10.37
CA GLN A 147 0.72 -7.16 -10.62
C GLN A 147 0.22 -7.81 -11.92
N VAL A 148 -0.63 -8.82 -11.76
CA VAL A 148 -1.20 -9.60 -12.86
C VAL A 148 -2.70 -9.41 -12.84
N ASP A 149 -3.25 -8.91 -13.94
CA ASP A 149 -4.69 -8.65 -14.03
C ASP A 149 -5.51 -9.93 -14.25
N SER A 150 -6.83 -9.76 -14.26
CA SER A 150 -7.79 -10.85 -14.51
C SER A 150 -7.65 -11.51 -15.89
N ASN A 151 -7.00 -10.85 -16.86
CA ASN A 151 -6.71 -11.39 -18.19
C ASN A 151 -5.34 -12.10 -18.26
N GLY A 152 -4.59 -12.14 -17.16
CA GLY A 152 -3.25 -12.72 -17.09
C GLY A 152 -2.15 -11.81 -17.66
N GLN A 153 -2.43 -10.53 -17.90
CA GLN A 153 -1.41 -9.59 -18.36
C GLN A 153 -0.58 -9.08 -17.18
N VAL A 154 0.75 -9.09 -17.33
CA VAL A 154 1.66 -8.67 -16.27
C VAL A 154 1.93 -7.18 -16.40
N HIS A 155 1.31 -6.37 -15.54
CA HIS A 155 1.43 -4.91 -15.55
C HIS A 155 2.79 -4.45 -15.01
N ALA A 156 3.20 -4.95 -13.86
CA ALA A 156 4.44 -4.56 -13.21
C ALA A 156 4.88 -5.60 -12.17
N GLY A 157 6.10 -5.45 -11.65
CA GLY A 157 6.64 -6.28 -10.60
C GLY A 157 7.36 -5.39 -9.62
N LYS A 158 7.05 -5.52 -8.33
CA LYS A 158 7.62 -4.70 -7.27
C LYS A 158 8.59 -5.54 -6.45
N ILE A 159 9.87 -5.22 -6.59
CA ILE A 159 10.96 -5.86 -5.84
C ILE A 159 11.03 -5.21 -4.46
N MET A 160 10.92 -6.00 -3.40
CA MET A 160 11.00 -5.54 -2.03
C MET A 160 11.91 -6.44 -1.18
N GLY A 161 12.84 -5.80 -0.46
CA GLY A 161 13.73 -6.46 0.49
C GLY A 161 13.08 -6.61 1.87
N TYR A 162 13.27 -7.78 2.48
CA TYR A 162 12.76 -8.12 3.81
C TYR A 162 13.87 -8.66 4.69
N ASP A 163 13.73 -8.46 5.99
CA ASP A 163 14.53 -9.13 6.99
C ASP A 163 14.03 -10.58 7.19
N THR A 164 14.94 -11.53 7.18
CA THR A 164 14.62 -12.97 7.22
C THR A 164 14.01 -13.40 8.56
N LYS A 165 14.34 -12.72 9.67
CA LYS A 165 13.90 -13.14 11.01
C LYS A 165 12.60 -12.48 11.42
N THR A 166 12.48 -11.19 11.14
CA THR A 166 11.35 -10.36 11.59
C THR A 166 10.27 -10.20 10.54
N GLY A 167 10.56 -10.48 9.27
CA GLY A 167 9.62 -10.24 8.17
C GLY A 167 9.34 -8.76 7.91
N HIS A 168 10.10 -7.84 8.52
CA HIS A 168 9.97 -6.41 8.28
C HIS A 168 10.66 -5.98 6.98
N ARG A 169 10.11 -4.94 6.34
CA ARG A 169 10.69 -4.34 5.14
C ARG A 169 12.00 -3.64 5.49
N LEU A 170 13.04 -3.85 4.68
CA LEU A 170 14.33 -3.19 4.87
C LEU A 170 14.28 -1.72 4.42
N LYS A 171 14.07 -0.80 5.37
CA LYS A 171 13.98 0.66 5.12
C LYS A 171 15.30 1.42 5.25
N VAL A 172 16.30 0.83 5.89
CA VAL A 172 17.57 1.46 6.28
C VAL A 172 18.75 0.66 5.68
N PRO A 173 19.85 1.32 5.22
CA PRO A 173 20.08 2.76 5.16
C PRO A 173 19.20 3.49 4.14
N HIS A 174 18.65 2.77 3.17
CA HIS A 174 17.67 3.27 2.21
C HIS A 174 16.56 2.22 2.01
N PRO A 175 15.36 2.63 1.59
CA PRO A 175 14.30 1.68 1.26
C PRO A 175 14.71 0.72 0.15
N HIS A 176 14.71 -0.58 0.47
CA HIS A 176 14.95 -1.66 -0.48
C HIS A 176 13.65 -1.93 -1.26
N ILE A 177 13.29 -0.98 -2.13
CA ILE A 177 12.14 -1.06 -3.04
C ILE A 177 12.56 -0.64 -4.44
N CYS A 178 12.14 -1.41 -5.45
CA CYS A 178 12.43 -1.12 -6.85
C CYS A 178 11.36 -1.74 -7.75
N TRP A 179 11.09 -1.15 -8.90
CA TRP A 179 10.24 -1.77 -9.91
C TRP A 179 11.07 -2.60 -10.89
N VAL A 180 10.55 -3.76 -11.29
CA VAL A 180 11.21 -4.66 -12.25
C VAL A 180 11.52 -3.94 -13.56
N HIS A 181 10.58 -3.16 -14.11
CA HIS A 181 10.82 -2.44 -15.36
C HIS A 181 11.93 -1.39 -15.24
N THR A 182 12.07 -0.74 -14.07
CA THR A 182 13.18 0.17 -13.78
C THR A 182 14.50 -0.59 -13.67
N GLU A 183 14.49 -1.74 -13.00
CA GLU A 183 15.69 -2.58 -12.84
C GLU A 183 16.19 -3.14 -14.18
N LEU A 184 15.26 -3.56 -15.04
CA LEU A 184 15.54 -4.04 -16.39
C LEU A 184 15.79 -2.90 -17.39
N ARG A 185 15.68 -1.64 -16.96
CA ARG A 185 15.88 -0.42 -17.77
C ARG A 185 15.03 -0.42 -19.04
N LEU A 186 13.76 -0.82 -18.92
CA LEU A 186 12.84 -0.80 -20.05
C LEU A 186 12.53 0.66 -20.45
N PRO A 187 12.80 1.06 -21.71
CA PRO A 187 12.54 2.42 -22.16
C PRO A 187 11.02 2.68 -22.25
N ASP A 188 10.62 3.91 -21.96
CA ASP A 188 9.25 4.42 -22.13
C ASP A 188 8.14 3.57 -21.49
N PHE A 189 8.45 2.86 -20.41
CA PHE A 189 7.49 1.98 -19.73
C PHE A 189 6.36 2.78 -19.06
N ASN A 190 5.14 2.62 -19.57
CA ASN A 190 3.95 3.25 -19.04
C ASN A 190 3.28 2.38 -17.98
N LEU A 191 3.64 2.62 -16.72
CA LEU A 191 3.11 1.89 -15.56
C LEU A 191 1.61 2.15 -15.38
N CYS A 192 0.80 1.10 -15.50
CA CYS A 192 -0.58 1.07 -15.05
C CYS A 192 -0.68 0.00 -13.97
N GLN A 193 -1.13 0.33 -12.76
CA GLN A 193 -1.17 -0.63 -11.66
C GLN A 193 -2.51 -1.36 -11.62
N CYS A 194 -2.46 -2.65 -11.31
CA CYS A 194 -3.60 -3.50 -10.98
C CYS A 194 -3.43 -4.06 -9.55
N PHE A 195 -4.47 -4.68 -8.98
CA PHE A 195 -4.36 -5.18 -7.60
C PHE A 195 -3.39 -6.37 -7.54
N PHE A 196 -2.58 -6.44 -6.48
CA PHE A 196 -1.86 -7.68 -6.19
C PHE A 196 -2.87 -8.77 -5.83
N GLY A 197 -2.80 -9.90 -6.53
CA GLY A 197 -3.77 -11.00 -6.41
C GLY A 197 -4.99 -10.86 -7.33
N GLU A 198 -5.08 -9.83 -8.18
CA GLU A 198 -6.25 -9.62 -9.05
C GLU A 198 -6.54 -10.82 -9.96
N HIS A 199 -5.49 -11.48 -10.47
CA HIS A 199 -5.59 -12.72 -11.25
C HIS A 199 -6.36 -13.85 -10.56
N LEU A 200 -6.55 -13.79 -9.24
CA LEU A 200 -7.32 -14.76 -8.47
C LEU A 200 -8.83 -14.49 -8.47
N LEU A 201 -9.30 -13.30 -8.88
CA LEU A 201 -10.72 -12.95 -8.91
C LEU A 201 -11.53 -13.90 -9.81
N VAL A 202 -10.97 -14.23 -10.98
CA VAL A 202 -11.58 -15.17 -11.94
C VAL A 202 -11.63 -16.59 -11.37
N ARG A 203 -10.63 -16.97 -10.57
CA ARG A 203 -10.54 -18.30 -9.96
C ARG A 203 -11.51 -18.48 -8.79
N TYR A 204 -11.83 -17.41 -8.08
CA TYR A 204 -12.68 -17.43 -6.89
C TYR A 204 -13.83 -16.41 -7.03
N PRO A 205 -14.82 -16.66 -7.91
CA PRO A 205 -15.92 -15.74 -8.19
C PRO A 205 -16.79 -15.43 -6.95
N ASP A 206 -16.92 -16.40 -6.04
CA ASP A 206 -17.88 -16.33 -4.93
C ASP A 206 -17.28 -15.86 -3.60
N LYS A 207 -15.95 -15.75 -3.51
CA LYS A 207 -15.28 -15.35 -2.26
C LYS A 207 -15.47 -13.87 -1.97
N THR A 208 -15.72 -13.52 -0.70
CA THR A 208 -15.62 -12.12 -0.24
C THR A 208 -14.20 -11.61 -0.46
N VAL A 209 -14.07 -10.43 -1.04
CA VAL A 209 -12.77 -9.81 -1.34
C VAL A 209 -12.36 -8.93 -0.19
N PHE A 210 -11.21 -9.21 0.40
CA PHE A 210 -10.57 -8.36 1.40
C PHE A 210 -9.45 -7.57 0.74
N ILE A 211 -9.41 -6.26 0.96
CA ILE A 211 -8.37 -5.38 0.40
C ILE A 211 -7.53 -4.82 1.54
N VAL A 212 -6.21 -4.99 1.45
CA VAL A 212 -5.22 -4.44 2.40
C VAL A 212 -4.21 -3.54 1.69
N GLU A 213 -3.43 -2.76 2.44
CA GLU A 213 -2.43 -1.88 1.84
C GLU A 213 -1.27 -2.66 1.19
N SER A 214 -0.81 -3.70 1.89
CA SER A 214 0.49 -4.33 1.68
C SER A 214 0.37 -5.77 1.16
N GLU A 215 1.22 -6.10 0.20
CA GLU A 215 1.24 -7.40 -0.47
C GLU A 215 1.64 -8.53 0.50
N LYS A 216 2.58 -8.26 1.43
CA LYS A 216 2.92 -9.19 2.53
C LYS A 216 1.69 -9.50 3.38
N THR A 217 0.92 -8.47 3.70
CA THR A 217 -0.24 -8.55 4.59
C THR A 217 -1.33 -9.42 3.95
N ALA A 218 -1.55 -9.27 2.65
CA ALA A 218 -2.47 -10.13 1.90
C ALA A 218 -2.05 -11.62 1.93
N LEU A 219 -0.75 -11.92 1.82
CA LEU A 219 -0.26 -13.31 1.89
C LEU A 219 -0.53 -13.94 3.27
N ILE A 220 -0.19 -13.22 4.34
CA ILE A 220 -0.36 -13.70 5.71
C ILE A 220 -1.85 -13.87 6.01
N ALA A 221 -2.68 -12.89 5.68
CA ALA A 221 -4.12 -12.97 5.90
C ALA A 221 -4.78 -14.09 5.08
N ALA A 222 -4.33 -14.35 3.86
CA ALA A 222 -4.78 -15.50 3.06
C ALA A 222 -4.43 -16.87 3.67
N HIS A 223 -3.44 -16.93 4.57
CA HIS A 223 -3.17 -18.15 5.34
C HIS A 223 -4.19 -18.35 6.46
N PHE A 224 -4.36 -17.35 7.33
CA PHE A 224 -5.16 -17.45 8.55
C PHE A 224 -6.66 -17.31 8.31
N MET A 225 -7.05 -16.63 7.22
CA MET A 225 -8.44 -16.41 6.82
C MET A 225 -8.66 -16.88 5.37
N PRO A 226 -8.57 -18.21 5.12
CA PRO A 226 -8.56 -18.78 3.77
C PRO A 226 -9.93 -18.68 3.05
N ASP A 227 -11.02 -18.43 3.77
CA ASP A 227 -12.35 -18.27 3.19
C ASP A 227 -12.49 -16.97 2.40
N GLY A 228 -11.72 -15.93 2.77
CA GLY A 228 -11.61 -14.68 2.02
C GLY A 228 -10.65 -14.76 0.83
N LEU A 229 -10.86 -13.89 -0.15
CA LEU A 229 -9.88 -13.60 -1.20
C LEU A 229 -9.17 -12.29 -0.87
N TRP A 230 -7.86 -12.34 -0.62
CA TRP A 230 -7.09 -11.18 -0.21
C TRP A 230 -6.40 -10.53 -1.39
N LEU A 231 -6.59 -9.23 -1.56
CA LEU A 231 -5.92 -8.37 -2.55
C LEU A 231 -5.14 -7.27 -1.84
N ALA A 232 -4.09 -6.76 -2.48
CA ALA A 232 -3.37 -5.59 -1.97
C ALA A 232 -3.29 -4.45 -2.97
N THR A 233 -3.37 -3.22 -2.47
CA THR A 233 -3.28 -2.00 -3.30
C THR A 233 -1.84 -1.68 -3.69
N GLY A 234 -0.85 -2.25 -2.99
CA GLY A 234 0.56 -2.03 -3.23
C GLY A 234 1.09 -0.74 -2.60
N GLY A 235 0.40 -0.24 -1.56
CA GLY A 235 0.70 0.99 -0.83
C GLY A 235 -0.54 1.85 -0.61
N LYS A 236 -0.42 2.79 0.34
CA LYS A 236 -1.49 3.65 0.85
C LYS A 236 -2.39 4.25 -0.22
N ASN A 237 -1.81 4.77 -1.30
CA ASN A 237 -2.52 5.38 -2.43
C ASN A 237 -2.35 4.59 -3.74
N GLY A 238 -2.07 3.29 -3.67
CA GLY A 238 -1.74 2.47 -4.84
C GLY A 238 -2.93 2.27 -5.80
N CYS A 239 -3.40 1.04 -5.93
CA CYS A 239 -4.36 0.65 -6.99
C CYS A 239 -5.80 1.21 -6.87
N PHE A 240 -6.05 2.25 -6.07
CA PHE A 240 -7.35 2.92 -6.00
C PHE A 240 -7.48 3.95 -7.13
N ASN A 241 -7.67 3.48 -8.36
CA ASN A 241 -8.02 4.31 -9.51
C ASN A 241 -9.29 3.79 -10.19
N GLU A 242 -9.99 4.65 -10.92
CA GLU A 242 -11.29 4.35 -11.56
C GLU A 242 -11.26 3.09 -12.44
N LYS A 243 -10.14 2.79 -13.09
CA LYS A 243 -10.02 1.59 -13.94
C LYS A 243 -9.84 0.33 -13.13
N ALA A 244 -9.02 0.40 -12.08
CA ALA A 244 -8.74 -0.74 -11.22
C ALA A 244 -9.96 -1.16 -10.41
N VAL A 245 -10.77 -0.22 -9.91
CA VAL A 245 -11.95 -0.56 -9.10
C VAL A 245 -13.01 -1.31 -9.91
N CYS A 246 -13.11 -1.08 -11.23
CA CYS A 246 -14.05 -1.78 -12.11
C CYS A 246 -13.88 -3.30 -12.12
N VAL A 247 -12.69 -3.83 -11.81
CA VAL A 247 -12.45 -5.29 -11.75
C VAL A 247 -13.19 -5.94 -10.57
N LEU A 248 -13.64 -5.15 -9.61
CA LEU A 248 -14.41 -5.59 -8.43
C LEU A 248 -15.92 -5.48 -8.64
N ALA A 249 -16.37 -5.26 -9.89
CA ALA A 249 -17.78 -5.21 -10.21
C ALA A 249 -18.52 -6.45 -9.69
N HIS A 250 -19.67 -6.21 -9.04
CA HIS A 250 -20.53 -7.26 -8.46
C HIS A 250 -19.90 -8.12 -7.36
N ARG A 251 -18.76 -7.71 -6.78
CA ARG A 251 -18.12 -8.39 -5.64
C ARG A 251 -18.60 -7.83 -4.30
N ASP A 252 -18.57 -8.68 -3.28
CA ASP A 252 -18.66 -8.25 -1.88
C ASP A 252 -17.25 -7.92 -1.39
N VAL A 253 -17.02 -6.66 -1.01
CA VAL A 253 -15.69 -6.13 -0.70
C VAL A 253 -15.62 -5.62 0.74
N VAL A 254 -14.60 -6.08 1.47
CA VAL A 254 -14.24 -5.58 2.80
C VAL A 254 -12.88 -4.90 2.72
N LEU A 255 -12.87 -3.60 2.97
CA LEU A 255 -11.66 -2.81 3.10
C LEU A 255 -11.06 -3.01 4.49
N MET A 256 -9.79 -3.43 4.53
CA MET A 256 -9.02 -3.64 5.76
C MET A 256 -7.84 -2.67 5.86
N PRO A 257 -8.09 -1.44 6.35
CA PRO A 257 -7.05 -0.44 6.54
C PRO A 257 -6.10 -0.81 7.69
N ASP A 258 -4.85 -0.36 7.58
CA ASP A 258 -3.91 -0.31 8.70
C ASP A 258 -4.43 0.66 9.78
N LEU A 259 -3.99 0.49 11.03
CA LEU A 259 -4.37 1.39 12.13
C LEU A 259 -4.05 2.86 11.80
N GLY A 260 -5.03 3.75 12.03
CA GLY A 260 -4.93 5.17 11.71
C GLY A 260 -5.22 5.53 10.25
N ALA A 261 -5.51 4.56 9.37
CA ALA A 261 -5.87 4.80 7.98
C ALA A 261 -7.38 4.68 7.68
N THR A 262 -8.20 4.35 8.70
CA THR A 262 -9.63 4.05 8.55
C THR A 262 -10.43 5.14 7.85
N GLU A 263 -10.32 6.39 8.30
CA GLU A 263 -11.05 7.51 7.69
C GLU A 263 -10.66 7.75 6.22
N GLN A 264 -9.37 7.61 5.90
CA GLN A 264 -8.89 7.75 4.52
C GLN A 264 -9.44 6.64 3.62
N TRP A 265 -9.65 5.45 4.17
CA TRP A 265 -10.21 4.31 3.45
C TRP A 265 -11.74 4.38 3.36
N ARG A 266 -12.45 5.00 4.31
CA ARG A 266 -13.88 5.35 4.17
C ARG A 266 -14.11 6.26 2.98
N GLN A 267 -13.23 7.25 2.75
CA GLN A 267 -13.32 8.11 1.58
C GLN A 267 -13.15 7.29 0.28
N LYS A 268 -12.23 6.33 0.25
CA LYS A 268 -12.01 5.44 -0.91
C LYS A 268 -13.16 4.45 -1.13
N ALA A 269 -13.85 4.03 -0.07
CA ALA A 269 -15.01 3.15 -0.17
C ALA A 269 -16.12 3.75 -1.05
N SER A 270 -16.26 5.09 -1.07
CA SER A 270 -17.23 5.77 -1.94
C SER A 270 -17.00 5.49 -3.43
N LEU A 271 -15.74 5.33 -3.85
CA LEU A 271 -15.38 4.99 -5.24
C LEU A 271 -15.81 3.56 -5.60
N LEU A 272 -15.78 2.66 -4.62
CA LEU A 272 -16.17 1.26 -4.78
C LEU A 272 -17.67 1.04 -4.68
N ALA A 273 -18.38 1.88 -3.92
CA ALA A 273 -19.81 1.71 -3.63
C ALA A 273 -20.67 1.71 -4.90
N ASN A 274 -20.25 2.42 -5.96
CA ASN A 274 -20.97 2.48 -7.23
C ASN A 274 -20.64 1.30 -8.17
N VAL A 275 -19.69 0.44 -7.81
CA VAL A 275 -19.16 -0.62 -8.68
C VAL A 275 -19.40 -2.01 -8.08
N CYS A 276 -19.11 -2.16 -6.79
CA CYS A 276 -19.21 -3.42 -6.06
C CYS A 276 -20.67 -3.74 -5.69
N ARG A 277 -20.95 -5.01 -5.38
CA ARG A 277 -22.25 -5.42 -4.83
C ARG A 277 -22.44 -4.88 -3.41
N SER A 278 -21.40 -4.97 -2.59
CA SER A 278 -21.34 -4.39 -1.26
C SER A 278 -19.91 -3.96 -0.94
N VAL A 279 -19.79 -2.91 -0.13
CA VAL A 279 -18.50 -2.39 0.34
C VAL A 279 -18.64 -2.04 1.81
N SER A 280 -17.74 -2.57 2.64
CA SER A 280 -17.60 -2.17 4.03
C SER A 280 -16.15 -1.81 4.35
N VAL A 281 -15.95 -0.92 5.33
CA VAL A 281 -14.64 -0.66 5.93
C VAL A 281 -14.65 -1.28 7.30
N SER A 282 -13.78 -2.27 7.52
CA SER A 282 -13.73 -2.95 8.81
C SER A 282 -12.99 -2.10 9.84
N THR A 283 -13.60 -1.95 11.01
CA THR A 283 -13.06 -1.21 12.17
C THR A 283 -12.44 -2.14 13.21
N VAL A 284 -12.46 -3.45 12.97
CA VAL A 284 -12.05 -4.48 13.95
C VAL A 284 -10.66 -4.19 14.54
N LEU A 285 -9.71 -3.75 13.71
CA LEU A 285 -8.37 -3.40 14.21
C LEU A 285 -8.41 -2.17 15.13
N GLU A 286 -9.10 -1.09 14.72
CA GLU A 286 -9.20 0.15 15.51
C GLU A 286 -9.89 -0.09 16.85
N ASP A 287 -10.93 -0.92 16.84
CA ASP A 287 -11.75 -1.24 18.00
C ASP A 287 -10.97 -2.11 19.02
N MET A 288 -10.06 -2.96 18.54
CA MET A 288 -9.27 -3.89 19.37
C MET A 288 -7.90 -3.36 19.79
N ALA A 289 -7.35 -2.36 19.08
CA ALA A 289 -5.98 -1.93 19.30
C ALA A 289 -5.77 -1.20 20.65
N THR A 290 -4.59 -1.38 21.25
CA THR A 290 -4.10 -0.50 22.32
C THR A 290 -3.54 0.81 21.76
N ASP A 291 -3.31 1.81 22.60
CA ASP A 291 -2.75 3.09 22.17
C ASP A 291 -1.32 2.95 21.60
N GLU A 292 -0.53 2.03 22.14
CA GLU A 292 0.79 1.69 21.62
C GLU A 292 0.69 1.08 20.22
N GLN A 293 -0.24 0.13 20.02
CA GLN A 293 -0.47 -0.50 18.71
C GLN A 293 -0.96 0.52 17.68
N ARG A 294 -1.86 1.44 18.08
CA ARG A 294 -2.28 2.57 17.23
C ARG A 294 -1.11 3.48 16.86
N SER A 295 -0.25 3.81 17.81
CA SER A 295 0.93 4.66 17.56
C SER A 295 1.93 4.04 16.58
N GLN A 296 2.01 2.70 16.56
CA GLN A 296 2.86 1.94 15.65
C GLN A 296 2.23 1.76 14.26
N GLY A 297 0.91 1.95 14.13
CA GLY A 297 0.19 1.80 12.86
C GLY A 297 0.18 0.36 12.36
N LEU A 298 -0.09 -0.60 13.25
CA LEU A 298 -0.09 -2.03 12.92
C LEU A 298 -1.15 -2.39 11.87
N ASP A 299 -0.86 -3.43 11.09
CA ASP A 299 -1.77 -4.01 10.12
C ASP A 299 -2.38 -5.34 10.60
N ILE A 300 -3.37 -5.87 9.89
CA ILE A 300 -4.02 -7.15 10.26
C ILE A 300 -3.04 -8.32 10.34
N ALA A 301 -1.97 -8.31 9.54
CA ALA A 301 -0.99 -9.39 9.58
C ALA A 301 -0.17 -9.33 10.88
N ASP A 302 0.13 -8.14 11.40
CA ASP A 302 0.78 -8.01 12.71
C ASP A 302 -0.11 -8.64 13.80
N PHE A 303 -1.42 -8.38 13.81
CA PHE A 303 -2.35 -9.01 14.75
C PHE A 303 -2.47 -10.53 14.57
N LEU A 304 -2.47 -11.02 13.33
CA LEU A 304 -2.54 -12.46 13.03
C LEU A 304 -1.25 -13.22 13.41
N LEU A 305 -0.12 -12.51 13.46
CA LEU A 305 1.18 -13.07 13.81
C LEU A 305 1.54 -12.89 15.29
N MET A 306 0.80 -12.08 16.04
CA MET A 306 1.01 -11.94 17.47
C MET A 306 0.83 -13.29 18.15
N GLU A 307 1.83 -13.70 18.92
CA GLU A 307 1.62 -14.74 19.92
C GLU A 307 0.59 -14.22 20.92
N ASP A 308 -0.40 -15.05 21.26
CA ASP A 308 -1.39 -14.66 22.25
C ASP A 308 -0.64 -14.36 23.56
N THR A 309 -0.67 -13.11 24.00
CA THR A 309 -0.07 -12.76 25.29
C THR A 309 -0.86 -13.45 26.41
N PRO A 310 -0.26 -13.71 27.59
CA PRO A 310 -1.00 -14.25 28.73
C PRO A 310 -2.29 -13.45 29.03
N GLN A 311 -2.27 -12.13 28.80
CA GLN A 311 -3.43 -11.23 28.94
C GLN A 311 -4.50 -11.55 27.90
N MET A 312 -4.13 -11.72 26.63
CA MET A 312 -5.06 -12.07 25.54
C MET A 312 -5.66 -13.47 25.72
N ILE A 313 -4.84 -14.43 26.17
CA ILE A 313 -5.30 -15.77 26.51
C ILE A 313 -6.33 -15.69 27.65
N LEU A 314 -6.01 -14.97 28.73
CA LEU A 314 -6.90 -14.78 29.87
C LEU A 314 -8.22 -14.12 29.46
N GLN A 315 -8.17 -13.06 28.65
CA GLN A 315 -9.38 -12.39 28.17
C GLN A 315 -10.27 -13.33 27.36
N ARG A 316 -9.70 -14.13 26.43
CA ARG A 316 -10.48 -15.14 25.69
C ARG A 316 -11.06 -16.22 26.61
N MET A 317 -10.35 -16.59 27.67
CA MET A 317 -10.88 -17.53 28.66
C MET A 317 -12.08 -16.93 29.40
N ILE A 318 -12.01 -15.65 29.77
CA ILE A 318 -13.12 -14.91 30.39
C ILE A 318 -14.30 -14.79 29.43
N ASP A 319 -14.09 -14.46 28.15
CA ASP A 319 -15.17 -14.35 27.17
C ASP A 319 -15.90 -15.69 26.98
N ARG A 320 -15.18 -16.82 27.09
CA ARG A 320 -15.76 -18.17 27.04
C ARG A 320 -16.44 -18.58 28.34
N ASN A 321 -15.94 -18.09 29.48
CA ASN A 321 -16.49 -18.37 30.79
C ASN A 321 -16.40 -17.11 31.69
N PRO A 322 -17.45 -16.26 31.68
CA PRO A 322 -17.44 -14.99 32.40
C PRO A 322 -17.20 -15.11 33.92
N VAL A 323 -17.45 -16.29 34.50
CA VAL A 323 -17.21 -16.58 35.93
C VAL A 323 -15.72 -16.46 36.30
N LEU A 324 -14.82 -16.61 35.33
CA LEU A 324 -13.38 -16.40 35.54
C LEU A 324 -13.07 -14.99 36.01
N GLN A 325 -13.77 -13.96 35.51
CA GLN A 325 -13.57 -12.58 35.98
C GLN A 325 -13.93 -12.45 37.46
N THR A 326 -15.08 -12.99 37.85
CA THR A 326 -15.50 -13.00 39.26
C THR A 326 -14.49 -13.72 40.16
N LEU A 327 -13.90 -14.82 39.68
CA LEU A 327 -12.90 -15.58 40.43
C LEU A 327 -11.58 -14.81 40.59
N ILE A 328 -11.17 -14.07 39.55
CA ILE A 328 -9.99 -13.19 39.58
C ILE A 328 -10.21 -12.07 40.60
N ASP A 329 -11.38 -11.43 40.57
CA ASP A 329 -11.71 -10.30 41.44
C ASP A 329 -11.83 -10.72 42.91
N GLU A 330 -12.54 -11.83 43.20
CA GLU A 330 -12.77 -12.31 44.57
C GLU A 330 -11.50 -12.88 45.24
N LEU A 331 -10.60 -13.47 44.45
CA LEU A 331 -9.35 -14.06 44.97
C LEU A 331 -8.15 -13.11 44.84
N GLY A 332 -8.33 -11.91 44.26
CA GLY A 332 -7.25 -10.94 44.04
C GLY A 332 -6.12 -11.52 43.18
N LEU A 333 -6.46 -12.29 42.13
CA LEU A 333 -5.47 -12.92 41.28
C LEU A 333 -4.83 -11.91 40.34
N GLU A 334 -3.52 -11.95 40.24
CA GLU A 334 -2.75 -11.13 39.31
C GLU A 334 -2.12 -12.02 38.25
N LEU A 335 -2.11 -11.52 37.01
CA LEU A 335 -1.45 -12.19 35.91
C LEU A 335 0.06 -11.97 36.02
N ILE A 336 0.83 -13.05 36.16
CA ILE A 336 2.29 -13.01 36.24
C ILE A 336 2.87 -13.29 34.85
N GLU A 337 3.85 -12.48 34.43
CA GLU A 337 4.56 -12.62 33.14
C GLU A 337 5.49 -13.83 33.07
#